data_AF-A0A3B0B506-F1
#
_entry.id   AF-A0A3B0B506-F1
#
_cell.length_a   1.000
_cell.length_b   1.000
_cell.length_c   1.000
_cell.angle_alpha   90.00
_cell.angle_beta   90.00
_cell.angle_gamma   90.00
#
_symmetry.space_group_name_H-M   'P 1'
#
loop_
_entity.id
_entity.type
_entity.pdbx_description
1 polymer ?
#
loop_
_entity_poly.entity_id
_entity_poly.type
_entity_poly.pdbx_seq_one_letter_code
_entity_poly.pdbx_strand_id
1 'polypeptide(L)'
;MTTHEAWAPIPNNLFRLGWTKTELLVYLALLCLPFERNGIVIAGQTEISVGAGVSVRTTRDVLPRLAAAGVIVQKQLYDGIPSYYRVNELPRDGGFFRLPRRWLWETSLTATERIVYLVLLSRRNRRTGEAVVSWVSILAEARVTNRTLAPALDALTAVGLITRIHQPRRGKRQGINKYRVQLPTEHVPNM
;
A
#
# COMPACT_ATOMS: atom_id res chain seq x y z
N MET A 1 -2.07 -7.59 -24.15
CA MET A 1 -1.48 -6.96 -22.95
C MET A 1 -0.41 -7.89 -22.43
N THR A 2 0.86 -7.52 -22.55
CA THR A 2 1.97 -8.36 -22.07
C THR A 2 2.01 -8.32 -20.55
N THR A 3 2.23 -9.50 -19.95
CA THR A 3 2.14 -9.82 -18.52
C THR A 3 3.01 -8.98 -17.57
N HIS A 4 3.92 -8.15 -18.09
CA HIS A 4 4.78 -7.26 -17.32
C HIS A 4 4.10 -5.96 -16.87
N GLU A 5 2.97 -5.56 -17.47
CA GLU A 5 2.27 -4.32 -17.12
C GLU A 5 1.22 -4.48 -16.00
N ALA A 6 0.78 -5.68 -15.66
CA ALA A 6 -0.35 -5.87 -14.74
C ALA A 6 -0.01 -5.59 -13.26
N TRP A 7 1.27 -5.57 -12.89
CA TRP A 7 1.72 -5.61 -11.50
C TRP A 7 2.70 -4.49 -11.15
N ALA A 8 2.52 -3.90 -9.97
CA ALA A 8 3.46 -2.98 -9.36
C ALA A 8 4.31 -3.70 -8.30
N PRO A 9 5.66 -3.57 -8.35
CA PRO A 9 6.53 -4.06 -7.30
C PRO A 9 6.53 -3.07 -6.12
N ILE A 10 6.04 -3.50 -4.96
CA ILE A 10 5.99 -2.68 -3.75
C ILE A 10 7.08 -3.14 -2.76
N PRO A 11 8.04 -2.27 -2.40
CA PRO A 11 9.09 -2.63 -1.44
C PRO A 11 8.52 -2.97 -0.07
N ASN A 12 8.97 -4.08 0.53
CA ASN A 12 8.48 -4.51 1.85
C ASN A 12 8.80 -3.49 2.96
N ASN A 13 9.92 -2.78 2.83
CA ASN A 13 10.38 -1.84 3.85
C ASN A 13 9.70 -0.46 3.77
N LEU A 14 8.82 -0.23 2.78
CA LEU A 14 8.14 1.04 2.57
C LEU A 14 7.44 1.55 3.85
N PHE A 15 6.77 0.65 4.57
CA PHE A 15 5.98 1.01 5.77
C PHE A 15 6.83 1.34 7.01
N ARG A 16 8.14 1.07 6.94
CA ARG A 16 9.10 1.41 8.00
C ARG A 16 9.74 2.78 7.80
N LEU A 17 9.54 3.42 6.64
CA LEU A 17 9.94 4.80 6.43
C LEU A 17 9.16 5.70 7.38
N GLY A 18 9.76 6.81 7.83
CA GLY A 18 9.16 7.77 8.77
C GLY A 18 7.97 8.57 8.23
N TRP A 19 7.43 8.19 7.07
CA TRP A 19 6.33 8.89 6.41
C TRP A 19 5.00 8.72 7.12
N THR A 20 4.12 9.67 6.88
CA THR A 20 2.72 9.63 7.30
C THR A 20 1.92 8.61 6.49
N LYS A 21 0.74 8.22 6.99
CA LYS A 21 -0.20 7.33 6.27
C LYS A 21 -0.49 7.84 4.86
N THR A 22 -0.72 9.14 4.74
CA THR A 22 -1.07 9.81 3.50
C THR A 22 0.08 9.79 2.50
N GLU A 23 1.29 10.11 2.95
CA GLU A 23 2.50 10.05 2.11
C GLU A 23 2.72 8.63 1.57
N LEU A 24 2.54 7.61 2.41
CA LEU A 24 2.63 6.21 1.97
C LEU A 24 1.59 5.89 0.89
N LEU A 25 0.32 6.26 1.08
CA LEU A 25 -0.75 5.96 0.11
C LEU A 25 -0.60 6.72 -1.21
N VAL A 26 -0.17 7.99 -1.17
CA VAL A 26 0.10 8.78 -2.38
C VAL A 26 1.29 8.18 -3.15
N TYR A 27 2.36 7.81 -2.44
CA TYR A 27 3.51 7.17 -3.08
C TYR A 27 3.16 5.79 -3.65
N LEU A 28 2.35 5.00 -2.94
CA LEU A 28 1.84 3.72 -3.45
C LEU A 28 0.99 3.90 -4.71
N ALA A 29 0.11 4.90 -4.75
CA ALA A 29 -0.68 5.20 -5.94
C ALA A 29 0.24 5.52 -7.13
N LEU A 30 1.28 6.32 -6.93
CA LEU A 30 2.29 6.59 -7.96
C LEU A 30 3.02 5.32 -8.43
N LEU A 31 3.41 4.42 -7.53
CA LEU A 31 4.03 3.14 -7.89
C LEU A 31 3.09 2.21 -8.68
N CYS A 32 1.78 2.32 -8.48
CA CYS A 32 0.80 1.49 -9.15
C CYS A 32 0.37 2.03 -10.52
N LEU A 33 0.47 3.34 -10.75
CA LEU A 33 0.19 3.95 -12.06
C LEU A 33 1.14 3.43 -13.15
N PRO A 34 0.69 3.35 -14.42
CA PRO A 34 1.52 2.84 -15.51
C PRO A 34 2.77 3.70 -15.69
N PHE A 35 3.91 3.03 -15.86
CA PHE A 35 5.18 3.68 -16.13
C PHE A 35 5.41 3.69 -17.63
N GLU A 36 5.71 4.85 -18.17
CA GLU A 36 6.27 4.99 -19.50
C GLU A 36 7.64 4.30 -19.58
N ARG A 37 8.10 4.01 -20.81
CA ARG A 37 9.38 3.31 -21.07
C ARG A 37 10.60 3.90 -20.35
N ASN A 38 10.55 5.18 -19.97
CA ASN A 38 11.63 5.90 -19.31
C ASN A 38 11.47 5.99 -17.77
N GLY A 39 10.57 5.21 -17.18
CA GLY A 39 10.32 5.22 -15.73
C GLY A 39 9.52 6.43 -15.23
N ILE A 40 8.76 7.06 -16.14
CA ILE A 40 7.95 8.24 -15.86
C ILE A 40 6.49 7.83 -15.70
N VAL A 41 5.82 8.35 -14.69
CA VAL A 41 4.38 8.26 -14.49
C VAL A 41 3.76 9.58 -14.93
N ILE A 42 2.83 9.54 -15.87
CA ILE A 42 2.05 10.71 -16.29
C ILE A 42 0.67 10.58 -15.65
N ALA A 43 0.33 11.46 -14.71
CA ALA A 43 -0.93 11.36 -13.99
C ALA A 43 -1.42 12.70 -13.46
N GLY A 44 -2.74 12.86 -13.41
CA GLY A 44 -3.37 13.99 -12.74
C GLY A 44 -3.37 13.82 -11.22
N GLN A 45 -3.36 14.93 -10.47
CA GLN A 45 -3.53 14.88 -9.00
C GLN A 45 -4.85 14.19 -8.60
N THR A 46 -5.90 14.35 -9.41
CA THR A 46 -7.19 13.67 -9.23
C THR A 46 -7.04 12.15 -9.28
N GLU A 47 -6.38 11.63 -10.31
CA GLU A 47 -6.17 10.19 -10.48
C GLU A 47 -5.37 9.58 -9.31
N ILE A 48 -4.29 10.27 -8.92
CA ILE A 48 -3.45 9.88 -7.77
C ILE A 48 -4.29 9.88 -6.49
N SER A 49 -5.10 10.93 -6.29
CA SER A 49 -5.93 11.08 -5.09
C SER A 49 -6.97 9.97 -4.93
N VAL A 50 -7.57 9.52 -6.06
CA VAL A 50 -8.54 8.42 -6.07
C VAL A 50 -7.86 7.10 -5.66
N GLY A 51 -6.70 6.79 -6.24
CA GLY A 51 -5.93 5.59 -5.88
C GLY A 51 -5.45 5.62 -4.43
N ALA A 52 -4.99 6.78 -3.95
CA ALA A 52 -4.59 6.95 -2.56
C ALA A 52 -5.77 6.94 -1.56
N GLY A 53 -7.00 7.18 -2.04
CA GLY A 53 -8.19 7.30 -1.18
C GLY A 53 -8.16 8.56 -0.30
N VAL A 54 -7.60 9.65 -0.81
CA VAL A 54 -7.47 10.94 -0.11
C VAL A 54 -7.95 12.09 -0.99
N SER A 55 -8.09 13.30 -0.42
CA SER A 55 -8.52 14.46 -1.21
C SER A 55 -7.44 14.91 -2.21
N VAL A 56 -7.86 15.58 -3.30
CA VAL A 56 -6.95 16.22 -4.25
C VAL A 56 -6.05 17.25 -3.57
N ARG A 57 -6.61 18.05 -2.63
CA ARG A 57 -5.85 19.03 -1.83
C ARG A 57 -4.74 18.34 -1.04
N THR A 58 -5.08 17.27 -0.34
CA THR A 58 -4.11 16.46 0.42
C THR A 58 -3.01 15.91 -0.49
N THR A 59 -3.37 15.43 -1.68
CA THR A 59 -2.40 14.94 -2.67
C THR A 59 -1.44 16.06 -3.10
N ARG A 60 -1.98 17.25 -3.41
CA ARG A 60 -1.19 18.44 -3.75
C ARG A 60 -0.20 18.82 -2.65
N ASP A 61 -0.60 18.71 -1.38
CA ASP A 61 0.26 19.06 -0.24
C ASP A 61 1.37 18.01 0.01
N VAL A 62 1.14 16.76 -0.40
CA VAL A 62 2.07 15.63 -0.18
C VAL A 62 3.13 15.51 -1.26
N LEU A 63 2.79 15.77 -2.53
CA LEU A 63 3.71 15.62 -3.66
C LEU A 63 5.03 16.40 -3.47
N PRO A 64 5.03 17.67 -3.02
CA PRO A 64 6.27 18.40 -2.75
C PRO A 64 7.14 17.75 -1.65
N ARG A 65 6.53 17.11 -0.65
CA ARG A 65 7.26 16.41 0.43
C ARG A 65 7.92 15.14 -0.07
N LEU A 66 7.23 14.38 -0.91
CA LEU A 66 7.80 13.21 -1.59
C LEU A 66 8.95 13.62 -2.52
N ALA A 67 8.83 14.76 -3.19
CA ALA A 67 9.91 15.31 -4.01
C ALA A 67 11.12 15.73 -3.17
N ALA A 68 10.89 16.41 -2.04
CA ALA A 68 11.94 16.78 -1.09
C ALA A 68 12.63 15.57 -0.45
N ALA A 69 11.90 14.46 -0.26
CA ALA A 69 12.45 13.18 0.17
C ALA A 69 13.23 12.44 -0.93
N GLY A 70 13.31 12.99 -2.15
CA GLY A 70 14.07 12.44 -3.27
C GLY A 70 13.45 11.20 -3.92
N VAL A 71 12.22 10.83 -3.56
CA VAL A 71 11.57 9.60 -4.08
C VAL A 71 10.77 9.85 -5.36
N ILE A 72 10.49 11.12 -5.66
CA ILE A 72 9.91 11.53 -6.93
C ILE A 72 10.61 12.78 -7.47
N VAL A 73 10.61 12.93 -8.79
CA VAL A 73 10.86 14.22 -9.44
C VAL A 73 9.57 14.63 -10.11
N GLN A 74 8.97 15.71 -9.61
CA GLN A 74 7.79 16.32 -10.22
C GLN A 74 8.24 17.35 -11.25
N LYS A 75 7.66 17.29 -12.45
CA LYS A 75 7.78 18.35 -13.44
C LYS A 75 6.39 18.68 -13.98
N GLN A 76 6.04 19.94 -13.83
CA GLN A 76 4.82 20.48 -14.40
C GLN A 76 5.12 20.91 -15.84
N LEU A 77 4.30 20.45 -16.79
CA LEU A 77 4.48 20.79 -18.21
C LEU A 77 3.93 22.20 -18.47
N TYR A 78 2.64 22.42 -18.21
CA TYR A 78 1.93 23.70 -18.35
C TYR A 78 0.66 23.70 -17.47
N ASP A 79 0.03 24.86 -17.30
CA ASP A 79 -1.29 24.95 -16.66
C ASP A 79 -2.33 24.16 -17.47
N GLY A 80 -3.03 23.25 -16.79
CA GLY A 80 -4.08 22.39 -17.40
C GLY A 80 -3.61 21.03 -17.92
N ILE A 81 -2.31 20.72 -17.94
CA ILE A 81 -1.78 19.41 -18.39
C ILE A 81 -1.38 18.55 -17.18
N PRO A 82 -1.59 17.21 -17.21
CA PRO A 82 -1.11 16.31 -16.17
C PRO A 82 0.38 16.53 -15.89
N SER A 83 0.74 16.62 -14.60
CA SER A 83 2.15 16.62 -14.22
C SER A 83 2.73 15.24 -14.52
N TYR A 84 4.02 15.19 -14.86
CA TYR A 84 4.74 13.93 -14.89
C TYR A 84 5.61 13.81 -13.65
N TYR A 85 5.66 12.58 -13.15
CA TYR A 85 6.40 12.19 -11.96
C TYR A 85 7.37 11.11 -12.38
N ARG A 86 8.67 11.38 -12.25
CA ARG A 86 9.64 10.29 -12.26
C ARG A 86 9.67 9.71 -10.87
N VAL A 87 9.26 8.46 -10.71
CA VAL A 87 9.31 7.78 -9.41
C VAL A 87 10.67 7.08 -9.32
N ASN A 88 11.47 7.48 -8.34
CA ASN A 88 12.73 6.80 -8.07
C ASN A 88 12.39 5.56 -7.26
N GLU A 89 12.50 4.38 -7.87
CA GLU A 89 12.26 3.14 -7.15
C GLU A 89 13.16 3.06 -5.92
N LEU A 90 12.53 2.85 -4.76
CA LEU A 90 13.28 2.64 -3.52
C LEU A 90 14.08 1.34 -3.61
N PRO A 91 15.25 1.27 -2.94
CA PRO A 91 16.03 0.05 -2.84
C PRO A 91 15.14 -1.12 -2.38
N ARG A 92 15.26 -2.26 -3.07
CA ARG A 92 14.50 -3.47 -2.77
C ARG A 92 15.22 -4.37 -1.77
N ASP A 93 16.11 -3.78 -0.95
CA ASP A 93 16.96 -4.44 0.04
C ASP A 93 16.09 -4.91 1.21
N GLY A 94 15.43 -6.06 1.04
CA GLY A 94 14.34 -6.55 1.90
C GLY A 94 13.21 -7.23 1.14
N GLY A 95 13.30 -7.25 -0.19
CA GLY A 95 12.32 -7.83 -1.09
C GLY A 95 11.15 -6.89 -1.37
N PHE A 96 10.25 -7.39 -2.21
CA PHE A 96 9.02 -6.71 -2.61
C PHE A 96 7.86 -7.70 -2.67
N PHE A 97 6.64 -7.20 -2.63
CA PHE A 97 5.45 -7.94 -3.04
C PHE A 97 4.88 -7.34 -4.33
N ARG A 98 4.08 -8.10 -5.06
CA ARG A 98 3.41 -7.64 -6.28
C ARG A 98 1.97 -7.26 -5.92
N LEU A 99 1.58 -6.06 -6.33
CA LEU A 99 0.21 -5.57 -6.19
C LEU A 99 -0.37 -5.33 -7.60
N PRO A 100 -1.61 -5.76 -7.91
CA PRO A 100 -2.20 -5.43 -9.20
C PRO A 100 -2.27 -3.92 -9.35
N ARG A 101 -1.85 -3.39 -10.50
CA ARG A 101 -1.76 -1.93 -10.70
C ARG A 101 -3.09 -1.22 -10.45
N ARG A 102 -4.23 -1.82 -10.80
CA ARG A 102 -5.56 -1.20 -10.62
C ARG A 102 -6.18 -1.43 -9.24
N TRP A 103 -5.59 -2.26 -8.38
CA TRP A 103 -6.20 -2.67 -7.10
C TRP A 103 -6.58 -1.47 -6.21
N LEU A 104 -5.74 -0.44 -6.16
CA LEU A 104 -6.00 0.76 -5.36
C LEU A 104 -7.22 1.56 -5.83
N TRP A 105 -7.62 1.44 -7.10
CA TRP A 105 -8.78 2.11 -7.67
C TRP A 105 -10.04 1.23 -7.67
N GLU A 106 -9.86 -0.09 -7.69
CA GLU A 106 -10.97 -1.06 -7.77
C GLU A 106 -11.45 -1.51 -6.39
N THR A 107 -10.61 -1.40 -5.37
CA THR A 107 -10.98 -1.82 -4.02
C THR A 107 -11.93 -0.83 -3.33
N SER A 108 -13.01 -1.38 -2.75
CA SER A 108 -13.95 -0.63 -1.90
C SER A 108 -13.39 -0.29 -0.51
N LEU A 109 -12.18 -0.78 -0.19
CA LEU A 109 -11.54 -0.52 1.09
C LEU A 109 -11.25 0.96 1.31
N THR A 110 -11.45 1.41 2.56
CA THR A 110 -11.04 2.75 2.98
C THR A 110 -9.51 2.90 2.98
N ALA A 111 -9.01 4.13 2.96
CA ALA A 111 -7.56 4.41 3.07
C ALA A 111 -6.89 3.72 4.28
N THR A 112 -7.62 3.61 5.40
CA THR A 112 -7.15 2.95 6.62
C THR A 112 -7.09 1.43 6.43
N GLU A 113 -8.11 0.81 5.86
CA GLU A 113 -8.09 -0.63 5.56
C GLU A 113 -7.01 -0.99 4.54
N ARG A 114 -6.86 -0.18 3.48
CA ARG A 114 -5.81 -0.35 2.46
C ARG A 114 -4.43 -0.41 3.10
N ILE A 115 -4.08 0.58 3.93
CA ILE A 115 -2.75 0.61 4.54
C ILE A 115 -2.53 -0.55 5.51
N VAL A 116 -3.54 -0.95 6.28
CA VAL A 116 -3.44 -2.11 7.20
C VAL A 116 -3.22 -3.39 6.40
N TYR A 117 -3.99 -3.61 5.33
CA TYR A 117 -3.81 -4.76 4.44
C TYR A 117 -2.41 -4.79 3.83
N LEU A 118 -1.93 -3.67 3.29
CA LEU A 118 -0.62 -3.59 2.66
C LEU A 118 0.53 -3.83 3.65
N VAL A 119 0.39 -3.38 4.91
CA VAL A 119 1.34 -3.72 5.99
C VAL A 119 1.36 -5.22 6.22
N LEU A 120 0.20 -5.87 6.36
CA LEU A 120 0.15 -7.34 6.52
C LEU A 120 0.73 -8.07 5.31
N LEU A 121 0.44 -7.59 4.11
CA LEU A 121 0.94 -8.15 2.86
C LEU A 121 2.48 -8.04 2.75
N SER A 122 3.07 -6.93 3.22
CA SER A 122 4.52 -6.77 3.28
C SER A 122 5.23 -7.76 4.22
N ARG A 123 4.49 -8.30 5.20
CA ARG A 123 4.95 -9.30 6.17
C ARG A 123 4.58 -10.73 5.79
N ARG A 124 3.84 -10.92 4.68
CA ARG A 124 3.38 -12.23 4.21
C ARG A 124 4.55 -13.11 3.80
N ASN A 125 4.64 -14.29 4.40
CA ASN A 125 5.53 -15.34 3.92
C ASN A 125 5.03 -15.83 2.56
N ARG A 126 5.90 -15.79 1.54
CA ARG A 126 5.54 -16.13 0.16
C ARG A 126 5.09 -17.59 -0.03
N ARG A 127 5.60 -18.51 0.80
CA ARG A 127 5.28 -19.95 0.71
C ARG A 127 3.98 -20.30 1.43
N THR A 128 3.76 -19.75 2.62
CA THR A 128 2.61 -20.14 3.45
C THR A 128 1.42 -19.18 3.35
N GLY A 129 1.64 -17.98 2.82
CA GLY A 129 0.66 -16.91 2.80
C GLY A 129 0.38 -16.29 4.17
N GLU A 130 1.19 -16.60 5.19
CA GLU A 130 0.97 -16.17 6.56
C GLU A 130 1.82 -14.95 6.91
N ALA A 131 1.23 -13.98 7.61
CA ALA A 131 1.90 -12.84 8.21
C ALA A 131 1.89 -12.99 9.74
N VAL A 132 3.07 -12.97 10.34
CA VAL A 132 3.25 -13.01 11.81
C VAL A 132 3.77 -11.65 12.24
N VAL A 133 2.94 -10.88 12.94
CA VAL A 133 3.24 -9.48 13.25
C VAL A 133 2.60 -9.09 14.58
N SER A 134 3.28 -8.27 15.36
CA SER A 134 2.74 -7.76 16.62
C SER A 134 1.69 -6.68 16.38
N TRP A 135 0.74 -6.52 17.30
CA TRP A 135 -0.25 -5.44 17.23
C TRP A 135 0.40 -4.06 17.15
N VAL A 136 1.44 -3.82 17.97
CA VAL A 136 2.19 -2.57 18.01
C VAL A 136 2.88 -2.27 16.67
N SER A 137 3.47 -3.30 16.04
CA SER A 137 4.09 -3.14 14.72
C SER A 137 3.07 -2.74 13.66
N ILE A 138 1.86 -3.32 13.67
CA ILE A 138 0.81 -2.91 12.73
C ILE A 138 0.40 -1.46 12.97
N LEU A 139 0.12 -1.08 14.23
CA LEU A 139 -0.25 0.31 14.56
C LEU A 139 0.80 1.31 14.07
N ALA A 140 2.06 1.02 14.37
CA ALA A 140 3.18 1.85 13.96
C ALA A 140 3.28 1.91 12.43
N GLU A 141 3.44 0.77 11.74
CA GLU A 141 3.67 0.73 10.28
C GLU A 141 2.48 1.26 9.47
N ALA A 142 1.24 0.99 9.90
CA ALA A 142 0.05 1.50 9.23
C ALA A 142 -0.31 2.95 9.61
N ARG A 143 0.34 3.51 10.64
CA ARG A 143 0.08 4.86 11.18
C ARG A 143 -1.39 5.03 11.60
N VAL A 144 -1.87 4.06 12.37
CA VAL A 144 -3.25 3.99 12.86
C VAL A 144 -3.29 3.85 14.37
N THR A 145 -4.46 4.09 14.98
CA THR A 145 -4.66 3.93 16.42
C THR A 145 -5.32 2.60 16.73
N ASN A 146 -5.32 2.20 18.00
CA ASN A 146 -6.06 1.03 18.46
C ASN A 146 -7.54 1.06 18.03
N ARG A 147 -8.15 2.25 18.12
CA ARG A 147 -9.55 2.48 17.80
C ARG A 147 -9.88 2.19 16.33
N THR A 148 -8.92 2.39 15.42
CA THR A 148 -9.14 2.19 13.98
C THR A 148 -8.58 0.88 13.46
N LEU A 149 -7.60 0.27 14.15
CA LEU A 149 -7.01 -0.99 13.71
C LEU A 149 -7.97 -2.19 13.84
N ALA A 150 -8.66 -2.34 14.96
CA ALA A 150 -9.57 -3.48 15.15
C ALA A 150 -10.70 -3.50 14.10
N PRO A 151 -11.44 -2.39 13.87
CA PRO A 151 -12.45 -2.35 12.82
C PRO A 151 -11.89 -2.59 11.42
N ALA A 152 -10.71 -2.05 11.10
CA ALA A 152 -10.06 -2.30 9.81
C ALA A 152 -9.75 -3.79 9.61
N LEU A 153 -9.23 -4.48 10.64
CA LEU A 153 -8.98 -5.91 10.56
C LEU A 153 -10.28 -6.73 10.46
N ASP A 154 -11.37 -6.29 11.10
CA ASP A 154 -12.67 -6.94 10.97
C ASP A 154 -13.21 -6.79 9.54
N ALA A 155 -13.15 -5.59 8.96
CA ALA A 155 -13.54 -5.33 7.58
C ALA A 155 -12.73 -6.18 6.59
N LEU A 156 -11.39 -6.23 6.75
CA LEU A 156 -10.51 -7.06 5.92
C LEU A 156 -10.82 -8.56 6.03
N THR A 157 -11.29 -9.02 7.19
CA THR A 157 -11.71 -10.42 7.40
C THR A 157 -13.06 -10.67 6.74
N ALA A 158 -14.00 -9.72 6.83
CA ALA A 158 -15.32 -9.81 6.22
C ALA A 158 -15.24 -9.89 4.69
N VAL A 159 -14.32 -9.13 4.07
CA VAL A 159 -14.03 -9.23 2.63
C VAL A 159 -13.03 -10.35 2.30
N GLY A 160 -12.69 -11.25 3.22
CA GLY A 160 -11.87 -12.44 2.93
C GLY A 160 -10.42 -12.18 2.51
N LEU A 161 -9.91 -10.95 2.60
CA LEU A 161 -8.51 -10.62 2.29
C LEU A 161 -7.55 -11.13 3.37
N ILE A 162 -8.05 -11.28 4.61
CA ILE A 162 -7.30 -11.88 5.69
C ILE A 162 -8.13 -12.91 6.47
N THR A 163 -7.45 -13.85 7.10
CA THR A 163 -8.05 -14.75 8.10
C THR A 163 -7.21 -14.71 9.37
N ARG A 164 -7.85 -14.45 10.52
CA ARG A 164 -7.19 -14.49 11.83
C ARG A 164 -6.90 -15.94 12.21
N ILE A 165 -5.64 -16.28 12.43
CA ILE A 165 -5.25 -17.61 12.88
C ILE A 165 -5.10 -17.55 14.40
N HIS A 166 -5.98 -18.25 15.12
CA HIS A 166 -5.83 -18.39 16.56
C HIS A 166 -4.58 -19.20 16.87
N GLN A 167 -3.59 -18.58 17.53
CA GLN A 167 -2.45 -19.31 18.07
C GLN A 167 -2.73 -19.65 19.54
N PRO A 168 -2.67 -20.93 19.94
CA PRO A 168 -2.73 -21.28 21.34
C PRO A 168 -1.56 -20.61 22.07
N ARG A 169 -1.86 -19.96 23.21
CA ARG A 169 -0.91 -19.20 24.02
C ARG A 169 0.26 -20.08 24.46
N ARG A 170 1.37 -20.08 23.71
CA ARG A 170 2.63 -20.76 24.09
C ARG A 170 3.71 -19.73 24.43
N GLY A 171 3.97 -19.55 25.73
CA GLY A 171 5.15 -18.86 26.28
C GLY A 171 5.24 -17.35 26.05
N LYS A 172 6.47 -16.80 26.13
CA LYS A 172 6.83 -15.35 26.07
C LYS A 172 6.42 -14.61 24.76
N ARG A 173 5.70 -15.25 23.83
CA ARG A 173 5.20 -14.63 22.58
C ARG A 173 3.83 -13.95 22.77
N GLN A 174 3.58 -13.39 23.94
CA GLN A 174 2.37 -12.61 24.22
C GLN A 174 2.37 -11.37 23.30
N GLY A 175 1.32 -11.20 22.49
CA GLY A 175 1.14 -10.02 21.62
C GLY A 175 1.53 -10.19 20.14
N ILE A 176 1.99 -11.38 19.72
CA ILE A 176 2.20 -11.69 18.31
C ILE A 176 0.89 -12.22 17.71
N ASN A 177 0.39 -11.55 16.67
CA ASN A 177 -0.78 -11.98 15.93
C ASN A 177 -0.36 -12.71 14.66
N LYS A 178 -1.16 -13.70 14.25
CA LYS A 178 -0.94 -14.45 13.02
C LYS A 178 -2.16 -14.30 12.11
N TYR A 179 -1.91 -13.93 10.87
CA TYR A 179 -2.93 -13.78 9.83
C TYR A 179 -2.55 -14.61 8.61
N ARG A 180 -3.51 -15.26 7.97
CA ARG A 180 -3.38 -15.65 6.56
C ARG A 180 -3.79 -14.45 5.71
N VAL A 181 -2.96 -14.07 4.75
CA VAL A 181 -3.19 -12.90 3.88
C VAL A 181 -3.32 -13.40 2.46
N GLN A 182 -4.47 -13.16 1.84
CA GLN A 182 -4.72 -13.52 0.45
C GLN A 182 -4.14 -12.46 -0.48
N LEU A 183 -3.61 -12.88 -1.64
CA LEU A 183 -3.26 -11.92 -2.68
C LEU A 183 -4.55 -11.36 -3.31
N PRO A 184 -4.55 -10.10 -3.79
CA PRO A 184 -5.76 -9.53 -4.35
C PRO A 184 -6.32 -10.25 -5.58
N THR A 185 -5.48 -10.98 -6.31
CA THR A 185 -5.91 -11.82 -7.45
C THR A 185 -6.40 -13.20 -7.06
N GLU A 186 -6.08 -13.64 -5.85
CA GLU A 186 -6.65 -14.87 -5.28
C GLU A 186 -8.03 -14.57 -4.68
N HIS A 187 -8.33 -13.30 -4.44
CA HIS A 187 -9.63 -12.85 -3.95
C HIS A 187 -10.61 -12.71 -5.12
N VAL A 188 -11.43 -13.76 -5.32
CA VAL A 188 -12.66 -13.65 -6.10
C VAL A 188 -13.70 -13.01 -5.17
N PRO A 189 -14.21 -11.80 -5.46
CA PRO A 189 -15.37 -11.32 -4.73
C PRO A 189 -16.50 -12.30 -5.03
N ASN A 190 -17.00 -13.00 -4.01
CA ASN A 190 -18.25 -13.73 -4.14
C ASN A 190 -19.32 -12.69 -4.54
N MET A 191 -19.78 -12.79 -5.78
CA MET A 191 -21.04 -12.19 -6.24
C MET A 191 -22.20 -12.85 -5.50
#